data_AF-A0A537HSC3-F1
#
_entry.id   AF-A0A537HSC3-F1
#
_cell.length_a   1.000
_cell.length_b   1.000
_cell.length_c   1.000
_cell.angle_alpha   90.00
_cell.angle_beta   90.00
_cell.angle_gamma   90.00
#
_symmetry.space_group_name_H-M   'P 1'
#
loop_
_entity.id
_entity.type
_entity.pdbx_description
1 polymer ?
#
loop_
_entity_poly.entity_id
_entity_poly.type
_entity_poly.pdbx_seq_one_letter_code
_entity_poly.pdbx_strand_id
1 'polypeptide(L)'
;MVRERLSWVGHRTVGTGGTSKLNRVVHVEDANHKALAAIRAITPKPHGIFCVDLKGDEQGIPKPTEINCRFTTNVHYSTLASVKFGKPEWNFPWLAGRMMLNEPFPRCKELDALPSNLWFTKNVDMGYTIVEDENWRAAEVT
;
A
#
# COMPACT_ATOMS: atom_id res chain seq x y z
N MET A 1 -3.38 7.23 1.95
CA MET A 1 -3.33 6.89 0.51
C MET A 1 -4.37 5.82 0.25
N VAL A 2 -5.31 6.09 -0.65
CA VAL A 2 -6.22 5.07 -1.17
C VAL A 2 -5.65 4.51 -2.47
N ARG A 3 -5.79 3.20 -2.65
CA ARG A 3 -5.29 2.49 -3.82
C ARG A 3 -6.32 1.47 -4.24
N GLU A 4 -6.68 1.49 -5.51
CA GLU A 4 -7.49 0.44 -6.11
C GLU A 4 -6.60 -0.66 -6.72
N ARG A 5 -7.11 -1.89 -6.68
CA ARG A 5 -6.48 -3.07 -7.26
C ARG A 5 -7.17 -3.34 -8.60
N LEU A 6 -6.42 -3.26 -9.70
CA LEU A 6 -6.96 -3.41 -11.06
C LEU A 6 -6.73 -4.80 -11.62
N SER A 7 -5.68 -5.50 -11.16
CA SER A 7 -5.45 -6.90 -11.50
C SER A 7 -4.69 -7.64 -10.39
N TRP A 8 -4.63 -8.96 -10.50
CA TRP A 8 -4.00 -9.85 -9.53
C TRP A 8 -2.91 -10.70 -10.18
N VAL A 9 -1.98 -11.17 -9.36
CA VAL A 9 -0.96 -12.13 -9.77
C VAL A 9 -1.57 -13.53 -9.81
N GLY A 10 -1.37 -14.25 -10.93
CA GLY A 10 -1.83 -15.63 -11.12
C GLY A 10 -3.34 -15.77 -11.42
N HIS A 11 -3.76 -17.00 -11.73
CA HIS A 11 -5.18 -17.34 -11.86
C HIS A 11 -5.82 -17.41 -10.47
N ARG A 12 -6.95 -16.73 -10.30
CA ARG A 12 -7.70 -16.75 -9.03
C ARG A 12 -8.71 -17.88 -9.07
N THR A 13 -8.61 -18.79 -8.12
CA THR A 13 -9.54 -19.92 -8.02
C THR A 13 -10.78 -19.59 -7.16
N VAL A 14 -10.69 -18.67 -6.19
CA VAL A 14 -11.82 -18.22 -5.34
C VAL A 14 -11.53 -16.91 -4.58
N GLY A 15 -12.56 -16.07 -4.38
CA GLY A 15 -12.56 -14.94 -3.44
C GLY A 15 -11.95 -13.61 -3.93
N THR A 16 -12.05 -12.56 -3.09
CA THR A 16 -11.52 -11.20 -3.39
C THR A 16 -10.16 -10.89 -2.77
N GLY A 17 -9.54 -11.82 -2.03
CA GLY A 17 -8.16 -11.73 -1.53
C GLY A 17 -7.09 -12.13 -2.56
N GLY A 18 -5.84 -11.69 -2.37
CA GLY A 18 -4.72 -12.07 -3.24
C GLY A 18 -3.76 -10.92 -3.55
N THR A 19 -2.55 -11.28 -4.00
CA THR A 19 -1.50 -10.31 -4.34
C THR A 19 -1.92 -9.51 -5.57
N SER A 20 -2.08 -8.21 -5.39
CA SER A 20 -2.38 -7.29 -6.49
C SER A 20 -1.19 -7.15 -7.43
N LYS A 21 -1.45 -7.30 -8.74
CA LYS A 21 -0.47 -7.09 -9.80
C LYS A 21 -0.44 -5.63 -10.21
N LEU A 22 -1.52 -5.11 -10.78
CA LEU A 22 -1.64 -3.71 -11.19
C LEU A 22 -2.50 -2.92 -10.20
N ASN A 23 -2.03 -1.74 -9.86
CA ASN A 23 -2.65 -0.86 -8.89
C ASN A 23 -2.54 0.59 -9.28
N ARG A 24 -3.47 1.40 -8.77
CA ARG A 24 -3.48 2.84 -9.00
C ARG A 24 -3.83 3.60 -7.72
N VAL A 25 -3.13 4.70 -7.47
CA VAL A 25 -3.53 5.66 -6.43
C VAL A 25 -4.75 6.41 -6.92
N VAL A 26 -5.79 6.43 -6.10
CA VAL A 26 -7.04 7.12 -6.38
C VAL A 26 -7.37 8.07 -5.23
N HIS A 27 -8.04 9.16 -5.55
CA HIS A 27 -8.61 10.07 -4.55
C HIS A 27 -10.11 9.85 -4.55
N VAL A 28 -10.58 9.15 -3.53
CA VAL A 28 -12.00 8.81 -3.35
C VAL A 28 -12.36 9.19 -1.93
N GLU A 29 -13.07 10.30 -1.77
CA GLU A 29 -13.38 10.89 -0.47
C GLU A 29 -14.10 9.90 0.44
N ASP A 30 -15.12 9.21 -0.08
CA ASP A 30 -15.87 8.23 0.71
C ASP A 30 -14.98 7.08 1.19
N ALA A 31 -14.00 6.64 0.39
CA ALA A 31 -13.04 5.62 0.82
C ALA A 31 -12.17 6.10 1.99
N ASN A 32 -11.69 7.35 1.95
CA ASN A 32 -10.96 7.97 3.06
C ASN A 32 -11.83 8.02 4.33
N HIS A 33 -13.07 8.49 4.21
CA HIS A 33 -14.00 8.59 5.35
C HIS A 33 -14.34 7.22 5.94
N LYS A 34 -14.66 6.22 5.12
CA LYS A 34 -14.96 4.86 5.59
C LYS A 34 -13.75 4.22 6.27
N ALA A 35 -12.54 4.44 5.75
CA ALA A 35 -11.31 3.95 6.38
C ALA A 35 -11.07 4.59 7.76
N LEU A 36 -11.20 5.92 7.87
CA LEU A 36 -11.06 6.63 9.14
C LEU A 36 -12.14 6.21 10.15
N ALA A 37 -13.38 6.05 9.70
CA ALA A 37 -14.49 5.59 10.54
C ALA A 37 -14.23 4.17 11.07
N ALA A 38 -13.72 3.27 10.23
CA ALA A 38 -13.36 1.91 10.63
C ALA A 38 -12.28 1.91 11.73
N ILE A 39 -11.24 2.74 11.58
CA ILE A 39 -10.19 2.88 12.59
C ILE A 39 -10.75 3.46 13.91
N ARG A 40 -11.62 4.47 13.83
CA ARG A 40 -12.23 5.07 15.03
C ARG A 40 -13.22 4.16 15.75
N ALA A 41 -13.85 3.23 15.01
CA ALA A 41 -14.73 2.23 15.60
C ALA A 41 -13.98 1.25 16.52
N ILE A 42 -12.69 1.00 16.27
CA ILE A 42 -11.86 0.11 17.11
C ILE A 42 -11.14 0.86 18.24
N THR A 43 -10.80 2.15 18.06
CA THR A 43 -10.16 2.95 19.11
C THR A 43 -10.47 4.45 18.98
N PRO A 44 -10.80 5.14 20.09
CA PRO A 44 -11.00 6.59 20.08
C PRO A 44 -9.69 7.38 19.95
N LYS A 45 -8.53 6.75 20.20
CA LYS A 45 -7.20 7.37 20.14
C LYS A 45 -6.27 6.50 19.28
N PRO A 46 -6.45 6.51 17.94
CA PRO A 46 -5.61 5.71 17.06
C PRO A 46 -4.14 6.13 17.17
N HIS A 47 -3.27 5.15 17.38
CA HIS A 47 -1.83 5.33 17.46
C HIS A 47 -1.12 4.20 16.71
N GLY A 48 -0.02 4.51 16.02
CA GLY A 48 0.69 3.55 15.17
C GLY A 48 0.13 3.49 13.74
N ILE A 49 0.30 2.34 13.10
CA ILE A 49 0.01 2.15 11.66
C ILE A 49 -1.27 1.35 11.48
N PHE A 50 -2.18 1.88 10.66
CA PHE A 50 -3.40 1.20 10.25
C PHE A 50 -3.47 1.12 8.72
N CYS A 51 -3.82 -0.05 8.22
CA CYS A 51 -4.16 -0.28 6.82
C CYS A 51 -5.57 -0.89 6.77
N VAL A 52 -6.51 -0.21 6.11
CA VAL A 52 -7.89 -0.68 5.97
C VAL A 52 -8.08 -1.20 4.56
N ASP A 53 -8.47 -2.47 4.43
CA ASP A 53 -8.92 -3.02 3.16
C ASP A 53 -10.41 -2.71 2.96
N LEU A 54 -10.74 -2.25 1.75
CA LEU A 54 -12.07 -1.82 1.35
C LEU A 54 -12.53 -2.63 0.14
N LYS A 55 -13.84 -2.88 0.05
CA LYS A 55 -14.49 -3.45 -1.12
C LYS A 55 -15.79 -2.71 -1.40
N GLY A 56 -16.05 -2.39 -2.68
CA GLY A 56 -17.34 -1.84 -3.08
C GLY A 56 -18.48 -2.85 -2.86
N ASP A 57 -19.63 -2.36 -2.38
CA ASP A 57 -20.88 -3.12 -2.43
C ASP A 57 -21.45 -3.16 -3.86
N GLU A 58 -22.68 -3.66 -4.02
CA GLU A 58 -23.35 -3.78 -5.32
C GLU A 58 -23.54 -2.41 -6.02
N GLN A 59 -23.57 -1.33 -5.25
CA GLN A 59 -23.68 0.06 -5.71
C GLN A 59 -22.31 0.73 -5.85
N GLY A 60 -21.22 0.02 -5.56
CA GLY A 60 -19.84 0.52 -5.61
C GLY A 60 -19.41 1.31 -4.38
N ILE A 61 -20.23 1.37 -3.32
CA ILE A 61 -19.90 2.10 -2.09
C ILE A 61 -18.85 1.33 -1.29
N PRO A 62 -17.70 1.93 -0.95
CA PRO A 62 -16.64 1.24 -0.22
C PRO A 62 -17.10 0.80 1.19
N LYS A 63 -16.94 -0.49 1.48
CA LYS A 63 -17.13 -1.09 2.81
C LYS A 63 -15.80 -1.62 3.35
N PRO A 64 -15.45 -1.30 4.61
CA PRO A 64 -14.32 -1.93 5.29
C PRO A 64 -14.52 -3.44 5.39
N THR A 65 -13.50 -4.21 5.01
CA THR A 65 -13.50 -5.68 5.13
C THR A 65 -12.51 -6.17 6.16
N GLU A 66 -11.39 -5.45 6.34
CA GLU A 66 -10.32 -5.83 7.27
C GLU A 66 -9.56 -4.59 7.73
N ILE A 67 -9.14 -4.57 9.00
CA ILE A 67 -8.22 -3.58 9.56
C ILE A 67 -6.93 -4.28 9.96
N ASN A 68 -5.82 -3.89 9.34
CA ASN A 68 -4.48 -4.36 9.66
C ASN A 68 -3.77 -3.31 10.52
N CYS A 69 -3.45 -3.63 11.77
CA CYS A 69 -2.66 -2.77 12.67
C CYS A 69 -1.14 -2.88 12.40
N ARG A 70 -0.76 -2.84 11.11
CA ARG A 70 0.61 -2.91 10.60
C ARG A 70 0.63 -2.46 9.14
N PHE A 71 1.82 -2.23 8.59
CA PHE A 71 1.94 -2.08 7.15
C PHE A 71 1.49 -3.35 6.42
N THR A 72 0.80 -3.16 5.31
CA THR A 72 0.60 -4.22 4.32
C THR A 72 1.79 -4.27 3.37
N THR A 73 1.90 -5.37 2.63
CA THR A 73 3.01 -5.59 1.68
C THR A 73 3.14 -4.50 0.62
N ASN A 74 2.14 -3.63 0.42
CA ASN A 74 2.14 -2.58 -0.59
C ASN A 74 2.76 -1.25 -0.11
N VAL A 75 3.22 -1.15 1.15
CA VAL A 75 3.87 0.06 1.65
C VAL A 75 5.14 0.44 0.87
N HIS A 76 5.82 -0.55 0.29
CA HIS A 76 7.00 -0.31 -0.55
C HIS A 76 6.70 0.64 -1.74
N TYR A 77 5.46 0.71 -2.24
CA TYR A 77 5.08 1.66 -3.28
C TYR A 77 5.23 3.12 -2.84
N SER A 78 4.86 3.45 -1.60
CA SER A 78 5.01 4.80 -1.09
C SER A 78 6.48 5.16 -0.86
N THR A 79 7.29 4.19 -0.41
CA THR A 79 8.74 4.33 -0.31
C THR A 79 9.39 4.54 -1.69
N LEU A 80 9.02 3.75 -2.69
CA LEU A 80 9.55 3.89 -4.06
C LEU A 80 9.15 5.24 -4.67
N ALA A 81 7.89 5.65 -4.51
CA ALA A 81 7.43 6.96 -4.98
C ALA A 81 8.20 8.09 -4.30
N SER A 82 8.41 8.01 -2.99
CA SER A 82 9.20 8.98 -2.25
C SER A 82 10.61 9.15 -2.83
N VAL A 83 11.33 8.05 -3.06
CA VAL A 83 12.68 8.07 -3.65
C VAL A 83 12.63 8.61 -5.08
N LYS A 84 11.73 8.10 -5.93
CA LYS A 84 11.64 8.48 -7.35
C LYS A 84 11.33 9.96 -7.56
N PHE A 85 10.50 10.55 -6.71
CA PHE A 85 10.04 11.93 -6.85
C PHE A 85 10.73 12.90 -5.88
N GLY A 86 11.67 12.43 -5.05
CA GLY A 86 12.36 13.26 -4.07
C GLY A 86 11.43 13.84 -2.99
N LYS A 87 10.44 13.05 -2.57
CA LYS A 87 9.38 13.46 -1.62
C LYS A 87 9.45 12.63 -0.33
N PRO A 88 10.35 12.96 0.63
CA PRO A 88 10.53 12.18 1.85
C PRO A 88 9.23 12.06 2.69
N GLU A 89 8.32 13.03 2.58
CA GLU A 89 6.99 13.01 3.20
C GLU A 89 6.06 11.91 2.66
N TRP A 90 6.47 11.16 1.62
CA TRP A 90 5.74 10.00 1.13
C TRP A 90 6.31 8.66 1.63
N ASN A 91 7.46 8.67 2.31
CA ASN A 91 8.09 7.45 2.79
C ASN A 91 7.50 7.02 4.15
N PHE A 92 6.34 6.35 4.12
CA PHE A 92 5.61 6.01 5.34
C PHE A 92 6.40 5.18 6.37
N PRO A 93 7.19 4.16 5.98
CA PRO A 93 8.04 3.45 6.94
C PRO A 93 9.07 4.35 7.60
N TRP A 94 9.71 5.23 6.84
CA TRP A 94 10.68 6.19 7.38
C TRP A 94 10.01 7.18 8.34
N LEU A 95 8.87 7.75 7.94
CA LEU A 95 8.07 8.64 8.81
C LEU A 95 7.65 7.97 10.11
N ALA A 96 7.15 6.74 10.03
CA ALA A 96 6.75 5.98 11.22
C ALA A 96 7.93 5.78 12.19
N GLY A 97 9.11 5.43 11.68
CA GLY A 97 10.33 5.32 12.48
C GLY A 97 10.70 6.64 13.16
N ARG A 98 10.69 7.76 12.41
CA ARG A 98 10.97 9.10 12.96
C ARG A 98 10.00 9.47 14.07
N MET A 99 8.71 9.23 13.86
CA MET A 99 7.67 9.48 14.87
C MET A 99 7.89 8.67 16.15
N MET A 100 8.22 7.37 16.02
CA MET A 100 8.46 6.49 17.17
C MET A 100 9.73 6.85 17.95
N LEU A 101 10.74 7.37 17.27
CA LEU A 101 12.00 7.83 17.88
C LEU A 101 11.93 9.29 18.36
N ASN A 102 10.76 9.94 18.23
CA ASN A 102 10.57 11.36 18.52
C ASN A 102 11.57 12.27 17.76
N GLU A 103 11.95 11.86 16.56
CA GLU A 103 12.82 12.60 15.65
C GLU A 103 12.00 13.57 14.80
N PRO A 104 12.59 14.69 14.35
CA PRO A 104 11.90 15.63 13.46
C PRO A 104 11.57 14.97 12.11
N PHE A 105 10.37 15.22 11.58
CA PHE A 105 9.94 14.72 10.27
C PHE A 105 9.23 15.84 9.49
N PRO A 106 9.20 15.79 8.14
CA PRO A 106 8.57 16.83 7.34
C PRO A 106 7.06 16.90 7.56
N ARG A 107 6.47 18.07 7.31
CA ARG A 107 5.01 18.21 7.31
C ARG A 107 4.40 17.33 6.23
N CYS A 108 3.42 16.51 6.62
CA CYS A 108 2.72 15.59 5.74
C CYS A 108 1.28 16.07 5.51
N LYS A 109 0.68 15.67 4.38
CA LYS A 109 -0.77 15.75 4.21
C LYS A 109 -1.44 14.62 4.99
N GLU A 110 -2.59 14.91 5.60
CA GLU A 110 -3.35 13.91 6.38
C GLU A 110 -4.03 12.89 5.47
N LEU A 111 -4.65 13.35 4.38
CA LEU A 111 -5.30 12.53 3.36
C LEU A 111 -4.65 12.77 2.01
N ASP A 112 -4.81 11.79 1.11
CA ASP A 112 -4.39 11.90 -0.29
C ASP A 112 -2.93 12.40 -0.46
N ALA A 113 -2.04 11.89 0.39
CA ALA A 113 -0.64 12.31 0.45
C ALA A 113 0.10 12.14 -0.88
N LEU A 114 -0.17 11.06 -1.61
CA LEU A 114 0.37 10.81 -2.95
C LEU A 114 -0.62 11.31 -4.02
N PRO A 115 -0.14 11.82 -5.16
CA PRO A 115 -1.02 12.23 -6.26
C PRO A 115 -1.80 11.04 -6.82
N SER A 116 -3.01 11.32 -7.30
CA SER A 116 -3.83 10.34 -8.01
C SER A 116 -3.18 9.93 -9.33
N ASN A 117 -3.60 8.79 -9.88
CA ASN A 117 -3.06 8.22 -11.11
C ASN A 117 -1.57 7.86 -11.08
N LEU A 118 -0.98 7.66 -9.90
CA LEU A 118 0.27 6.89 -9.79
C LEU A 118 -0.02 5.40 -9.91
N TRP A 119 0.66 4.77 -10.86
CA TRP A 119 0.46 3.35 -11.18
C TRP A 119 1.61 2.52 -10.62
N PHE A 120 1.26 1.38 -10.03
CA PHE A 120 2.22 0.43 -9.50
C PHE A 120 1.89 -0.95 -10.06
N THR A 121 2.92 -1.57 -10.64
CA THR A 121 2.85 -2.94 -11.10
C THR A 121 3.81 -3.81 -10.29
N LYS A 122 3.36 -5.01 -9.96
CA LYS A 122 4.12 -6.04 -9.27
C LYS A 122 3.82 -7.39 -9.92
N ASN A 123 4.84 -8.11 -10.34
CA ASN A 123 4.73 -9.51 -10.72
C ASN A 123 5.55 -10.35 -9.73
N VAL A 124 5.37 -11.67 -9.78
CA VAL A 124 6.36 -12.60 -9.22
C VAL A 124 7.67 -12.34 -9.99
N ASP A 125 8.78 -12.16 -9.28
CA ASP A 125 10.15 -12.06 -9.83
C ASP A 125 10.53 -10.83 -10.67
N MET A 126 10.06 -9.63 -10.30
CA MET A 126 10.53 -8.35 -10.91
C MET A 126 11.79 -7.72 -10.22
N GLY A 127 12.55 -8.47 -9.40
CA GLY A 127 13.88 -8.11 -8.82
C GLY A 127 13.88 -7.45 -7.42
N TYR A 128 14.95 -7.49 -6.58
CA TYR A 128 16.40 -7.66 -6.86
C TYR A 128 17.03 -8.99 -6.39
N THR A 129 18.03 -9.48 -7.14
CA THR A 129 18.94 -10.58 -6.77
C THR A 129 20.38 -10.14 -7.04
N ILE A 130 21.28 -10.42 -6.10
CA ILE A 130 22.74 -10.43 -6.30
C ILE A 130 23.14 -11.90 -6.35
N VAL A 131 23.96 -12.24 -7.35
CA VAL A 131 24.49 -13.60 -7.57
C VAL A 131 26.01 -13.51 -7.67
N GLU A 132 26.67 -14.47 -7.02
CA GLU A 132 28.13 -14.65 -7.00
C GLU A 132 28.45 -15.92 -7.80
N ASP A 133 29.28 -15.78 -8.83
CA ASP A 133 29.80 -16.84 -9.71
C ASP A 133 28.77 -17.86 -10.24
N GLU A 134 28.13 -17.55 -11.39
CA GLU A 134 27.17 -18.37 -12.18
C GLU A 134 26.06 -19.12 -11.41
N ASN A 135 25.91 -18.89 -10.11
CA ASN A 135 24.90 -19.50 -9.25
C ASN A 135 23.55 -18.81 -9.39
N TRP A 136 22.95 -18.92 -10.57
CA TRP A 136 21.63 -18.35 -10.85
C TRP A 136 20.53 -19.00 -10.00
N ARG A 137 19.57 -18.20 -9.52
CA ARG A 137 18.38 -18.69 -8.79
C ARG A 137 17.25 -19.18 -9.70
N ALA A 138 17.38 -18.98 -11.01
CA ALA A 138 16.43 -19.46 -12.00
C ALA A 138 17.14 -19.67 -13.34
N ALA A 139 16.76 -20.72 -14.06
CA ALA A 139 17.17 -21.01 -15.43
C ALA A 139 15.93 -21.23 -16.30
N GLU A 140 16.03 -20.94 -17.59
CA GLU A 140 14.96 -21.26 -18.54
C GLU A 140 14.74 -22.77 -18.59
N VAL A 141 13.47 -23.17 -18.51
CA VAL A 141 13.05 -24.55 -18.79
C VAL A 141 12.46 -24.54 -20.20
N THR A 142 13.24 -25.05 -21.17
CA THR A 142 12.74 -25.40 -22.52
C THR A 142 11.77 -26.55 -22.47
#